data_AF-A0A929NYL2-F1
#
_entry.id   AF-A0A929NYL2-F1
#
_cell.length_a   1.000
_cell.length_b   1.000
_cell.length_c   1.000
_cell.angle_alpha   90.00
_cell.angle_beta   90.00
_cell.angle_gamma   90.00
#
_symmetry.space_group_name_H-M   'P 1'
#
loop_
_entity.id
_entity.type
_entity.pdbx_description
1 polymer ?
#
loop_
_entity_poly.entity_id
_entity_poly.type
_entity_poly.pdbx_seq_one_letter_code
_entity_poly.pdbx_strand_id
1 'polypeptide(L)' 'GTTIDAIVRGDEVIMAHHNTIIESDDHVILFLADKKHIAVVERLFQVGVMFL' A
#
# COMPACT_ATOMS: atom_id res chain seq x y z
N GLY A 1 9.90 -1.44 10.78
CA GLY A 1 10.10 -1.70 9.35
C GLY A 1 8.77 -2.08 8.73
N THR A 2 8.57 -1.72 7.46
CA THR A 2 7.35 -1.99 6.70
C THR A 2 7.74 -2.58 5.35
N THR A 3 7.11 -3.68 4.95
CA THR A 3 7.32 -4.34 3.65
C THR A 3 5.99 -4.43 2.92
N ILE A 4 6.01 -4.30 1.59
CA ILE A 4 4.84 -4.58 0.74
C ILE A 4 4.96 -6.03 0.30
N ASP A 5 3.96 -6.85 0.62
CA ASP A 5 3.99 -8.29 0.33
C ASP A 5 3.22 -8.62 -0.95
N ALA A 6 2.05 -8.01 -1.11
CA ALA A 6 1.18 -8.26 -2.26
C ALA A 6 0.27 -7.06 -2.56
N ILE A 7 -0.25 -7.05 -3.78
CA ILE A 7 -1.31 -6.15 -4.23
C ILE A 7 -2.49 -7.02 -4.66
N VAL A 8 -3.69 -6.66 -4.23
CA VAL A 8 -4.93 -7.24 -4.75
C VAL A 8 -5.53 -6.24 -5.73
N ARG A 9 -5.70 -6.67 -6.99
CA ARG A 9 -6.27 -5.87 -8.09
C ARG A 9 -7.47 -6.61 -8.66
N GLY A 10 -8.68 -6.13 -8.36
CA GLY A 10 -9.90 -6.89 -8.62
C GLY A 10 -9.87 -8.22 -7.87
N ASP A 11 -9.94 -9.33 -8.61
CA ASP A 11 -9.92 -10.69 -8.07
C ASP A 11 -8.52 -11.34 -8.11
N GLU A 12 -7.49 -10.62 -8.57
CA GLU A 12 -6.14 -11.13 -8.71
C GLU A 12 -5.23 -10.71 -7.55
N VAL A 13 -4.37 -11.65 -7.12
CA VAL A 13 -3.30 -11.39 -6.15
C VAL A 13 -1.96 -11.34 -6.87
N ILE A 14 -1.31 -10.18 -6.81
CA ILE A 14 -0.01 -9.90 -7.42
C ILE A 14 1.05 -9.86 -6.31
N MET A 15 2.02 -10.77 -6.34
CA MET A 15 3.14 -10.74 -5.39
C MET A 15 4.00 -9.50 -5.66
N ALA A 16 4.28 -8.72 -4.63
CA ALA A 16 5.01 -7.48 -4.78
C ALA A 16 6.50 -7.73 -5.05
N HIS A 17 7.01 -7.05 -6.06
CA HIS A 17 8.42 -7.05 -6.44
C HIS A 17 8.92 -5.61 -6.58
N HIS A 18 10.23 -5.46 -6.72
CA HIS A 18 10.90 -4.16 -6.77
C HIS A 18 10.45 -3.26 -7.94
N ASN A 19 9.76 -3.80 -8.93
CA ASN A 19 9.27 -3.10 -10.11
C ASN A 19 7.73 -3.14 -10.25
N THR A 20 7.01 -3.63 -9.25
CA THR A 20 5.54 -3.64 -9.28
C THR A 20 5.03 -2.21 -9.17
N ILE A 21 4.20 -1.77 -10.13
CA ILE A 21 3.59 -0.45 -10.15
C ILE A 21 2.21 -0.54 -9.48
N ILE A 22 1.99 0.31 -8.46
CA ILE A 22 0.69 0.49 -7.81
C ILE A 22 -0.17 1.37 -8.70
N GLU A 23 -1.41 0.94 -8.93
CA GLU A 23 -2.43 1.64 -9.70
C GLU A 23 -3.58 2.10 -8.79
N SER A 24 -4.45 2.95 -9.33
CA SER A 24 -5.69 3.32 -8.63
C SER A 24 -6.53 2.08 -8.32
N ASP A 25 -7.21 2.11 -7.18
CA ASP A 25 -8.06 1.02 -6.66
C ASP A 25 -7.31 -0.27 -6.25
N ASP A 26 -5.98 -0.27 -6.27
CA ASP A 26 -5.18 -1.36 -5.71
C ASP A 26 -5.33 -1.45 -4.19
N HIS A 27 -5.56 -2.66 -3.69
CA HIS A 27 -5.47 -2.96 -2.27
C HIS A 27 -4.07 -3.49 -1.94
N VAL A 28 -3.26 -2.65 -1.29
CA VAL A 28 -1.88 -3.00 -0.94
C VAL A 28 -1.82 -3.70 0.42
N ILE A 29 -1.26 -4.91 0.47
CA ILE A 29 -1.05 -5.69 1.68
C ILE A 29 0.37 -5.44 2.20
N LEU A 30 0.47 -4.88 3.41
CA LEU A 30 1.73 -4.54 4.05
C LEU A 30 1.96 -5.35 5.32
N PHE A 31 3.19 -5.82 5.52
CA PHE A 31 3.64 -6.36 6.80
C PHE A 31 4.38 -5.28 7.60
N LEU A 32 3.90 -5.02 8.81
CA LEU A 32 4.51 -4.07 9.73
C LEU A 32 5.12 -4.83 10.91
N ALA A 33 6.44 -4.72 11.06
CA ALA A 33 7.13 -5.30 12.22
C ALA A 33 6.80 -4.57 13.54
N ASP A 34 6.32 -3.33 13.45
CA ASP A 34 5.93 -2.50 14.61
C ASP A 34 4.71 -1.64 14.26
N LYS A 35 3.67 -1.71 15.10
CA LYS A 35 2.40 -1.00 14.91
C LYS A 35 2.56 0.52 14.97
N LYS A 36 3.63 1.05 15.56
CA LYS A 36 3.90 2.50 15.57
C LYS A 36 4.01 3.11 14.16
N HIS A 37 4.25 2.28 13.14
CA HIS A 37 4.37 2.72 11.75
C HIS A 37 3.02 2.87 11.05
N ILE A 38 1.90 2.43 11.63
CA ILE A 38 0.56 2.49 11.01
C ILE A 38 0.24 3.93 10.57
N ALA A 39 0.35 4.90 11.48
CA ALA A 39 0.02 6.29 11.17
C ALA A 39 0.88 6.91 10.05
N VAL A 40 2.13 6.45 9.90
CA VAL A 40 3.01 6.88 8.80
C VAL A 40 2.56 6.27 7.49
N VAL A 41 2.20 4.98 7.49
CA VAL A 41 1.68 4.28 6.31
C VAL A 41 0.36 4.90 5.86
N GLU A 42 -0.58 5.16 6.77
CA GLU A 42 -1.86 5.81 6.46
C GLU A 42 -1.63 7.15 5.75
N ARG A 43 -0.68 7.96 6.21
CA ARG A 43 -0.34 9.24 5.58
C ARG A 43 0.26 9.10 4.18
N LEU A 44 1.00 8.03 3.89
CA LEU A 44 1.56 7.79 2.56
C LEU A 44 0.48 7.46 1.53
N PHE A 45 -0.59 6.78 1.96
CA PHE A 45 -1.72 6.40 1.11
C PHE A 45 -2.88 7.41 1.15
N GLN A 46 -2.83 8.40 2.04
CA GLN A 46 -3.77 9.51 2.01
C GLN A 46 -3.57 10.31 0.73
N VAL A 47 -4.63 10.38 -0.08
CA VAL A 47 -4.69 11.32 -1.19
C VAL A 47 -4.59 12.72 -0.61
N GLY A 48 -3.60 13.50 -1.05
CA GLY A 48 -3.46 14.89 -0.61
C GLY A 48 -4.80 15.60 -0.77
N VAL A 49 -5.28 16.24 0.30
CA VAL A 49 -6.52 17.02 0.30
C VAL A 49 -6.32 18.25 -0.59
N MET A 50 -6.38 18.05 -1.91
CA MET A 50 -6.42 19.07 -2.96
C MET A 50 -7.34 18.60 -4.10
N PHE A 51 -8.54 18.14 -3.72
CA PHE A 51 -9.66 18.01 -4.65
C PHE A 51 -10.75 18.98 -4.20
N LEU A 52 -10.70 20.19 -4.75
CA LEU A 52 -11.81 21.12 -5.06
C LEU A 52 -11.29 22.19 -6.03
#